data_AF-A0A3P5ZTD7-F1
#
_entry.id   AF-A0A3P5ZTD7-F1
#
_cell.length_a   1.000
_cell.length_b   1.000
_cell.length_c   1.000
_cell.angle_alpha   90.00
_cell.angle_beta   90.00
_cell.angle_gamma   90.00
#
_symmetry.space_group_name_H-M   'P 1'
#
loop_
_entity.id
_entity.type
_entity.pdbx_description
1 polymer ?
#
loop_
_entity_poly.entity_id
_entity_poly.type
_entity_poly.pdbx_seq_one_letter_code
_entity_poly.pdbx_strand_id
1 'polypeptide(L)'
;MKSALDIFHSDHNQKFNLEHAWRELRHDVKWCSTYLEKEKRKPVDPVDGEGAVPEPEERPVGVKAAKAAKKRKKTGKEEELAKLENLLEIKKQISKQSLLESLLVKSEPLSEMESALKMKLLSEP
;
A
#
# COMPACT_ATOMS: atom_id res chain seq x y z
N MET A 1 10.26 7.07 -14.40
CA MET A 1 11.19 5.94 -14.59
C MET A 1 12.47 6.36 -15.29
N LYS A 2 12.42 7.02 -16.46
CA LYS A 2 13.63 7.44 -17.19
C LYS A 2 14.49 8.45 -16.43
N SER A 3 13.88 9.47 -15.85
CA SER A 3 14.57 10.50 -15.06
C SER A 3 15.35 9.95 -13.86
N ALA A 4 14.84 8.91 -13.19
CA ALA A 4 15.54 8.31 -12.05
C ALA A 4 16.78 7.52 -12.49
N LEU A 5 16.71 6.85 -13.66
CA LEU A 5 17.84 6.17 -14.25
C LEU A 5 18.90 7.17 -14.73
N ASP A 6 18.47 8.30 -15.29
CA ASP A 6 19.35 9.38 -15.74
C ASP A 6 20.09 10.03 -14.56
N ILE A 7 19.41 10.25 -13.42
CA ILE A 7 20.03 10.75 -12.17
C ILE A 7 21.02 9.73 -11.59
N PHE A 8 20.64 8.45 -11.52
CA PHE A 8 21.58 7.41 -11.05
C PHE A 8 22.86 7.36 -11.91
N HIS A 9 22.69 7.51 -13.22
CA HIS A 9 23.82 7.52 -14.15
C HIS A 9 24.66 8.80 -14.01
N SER A 10 24.07 9.97 -13.72
CA SER A 10 24.86 11.19 -13.45
C SER A 10 25.71 11.06 -12.19
N ASP A 11 25.18 10.40 -11.16
CA ASP A 11 25.81 10.36 -9.84
C ASP A 11 26.87 9.26 -9.73
N HIS A 12 26.61 8.09 -10.33
CA HIS A 12 27.46 6.91 -10.20
C HIS A 12 28.24 6.58 -11.48
N ASN A 13 27.96 7.27 -12.58
CA ASN A 13 28.54 7.01 -13.92
C ASN A 13 28.51 5.53 -14.33
N GLN A 14 27.47 4.82 -13.86
CA GLN A 14 27.24 3.40 -14.09
C GLN A 14 25.78 3.21 -14.47
N LYS A 15 25.53 2.22 -15.34
CA LYS A 15 24.16 1.84 -15.68
C LYS A 15 23.53 1.12 -14.50
N PHE A 16 22.34 1.55 -14.10
CA PHE A 16 21.55 0.84 -13.09
C PHE A 16 21.27 -0.59 -13.56
N ASN A 17 21.81 -1.58 -12.86
CA ASN A 17 21.53 -2.99 -13.11
C ASN A 17 20.61 -3.55 -12.00
N LEU A 18 19.64 -4.37 -12.39
CA LEU A 18 18.78 -5.08 -11.43
C LEU A 18 19.36 -6.48 -11.12
N GLU A 19 20.53 -6.81 -11.66
CA GLU A 19 21.22 -8.09 -11.44
C GLU A 19 21.43 -8.38 -9.96
N HIS A 20 21.86 -7.37 -9.19
CA HIS A 20 22.10 -7.54 -7.75
C HIS A 20 20.80 -7.82 -6.99
N ALA A 21 19.78 -6.98 -7.20
CA ALA A 21 18.46 -7.18 -6.60
C ALA A 21 17.84 -8.52 -7.02
N TRP A 22 18.00 -8.94 -8.27
CA TRP A 22 17.52 -10.23 -8.76
C TRP A 22 18.25 -11.41 -8.11
N ARG A 23 19.59 -11.36 -7.99
CA ARG A 23 20.38 -12.41 -7.31
C ARG A 23 19.99 -12.58 -5.86
N GLU A 24 19.65 -11.50 -5.16
CA GLU A 24 19.21 -11.55 -3.77
C GLU A 24 17.78 -12.13 -3.64
N LEU A 25 16.89 -11.75 -4.56
CA LEU A 25 15.47 -12.10 -4.45
C LEU A 25 15.11 -13.46 -5.08
N ARG A 26 15.96 -14.05 -5.92
CA ARG A 26 15.63 -15.29 -6.68
C ARG A 26 15.34 -16.52 -5.82
N HIS A 27 15.68 -16.50 -4.52
CA HIS A 27 15.42 -17.58 -3.57
C HIS A 27 14.39 -17.21 -2.51
N ASP A 28 13.85 -15.99 -2.54
CA ASP A 28 12.81 -15.57 -1.60
C ASP A 28 11.51 -16.34 -1.90
N VAL A 29 11.06 -17.16 -0.94
CA VAL A 29 9.86 -18.01 -1.03
C VAL A 29 8.62 -17.21 -1.44
N LYS A 30 8.52 -15.93 -1.05
CA LYS A 30 7.38 -15.07 -1.41
C LYS A 30 7.36 -14.73 -2.91
N TRP A 31 8.52 -14.72 -3.55
CA TRP A 31 8.68 -14.43 -4.97
C TRP A 31 8.78 -15.71 -5.81
N CYS A 32 9.27 -16.82 -5.24
CA CYS A 32 9.28 -18.14 -5.88
C CYS A 32 7.90 -18.82 -5.92
N SER A 33 6.98 -18.48 -5.00
CA SER A 33 5.65 -19.12 -4.91
C SER A 33 4.81 -19.00 -6.18
N THR A 34 5.04 -17.99 -7.02
CA THR A 34 4.29 -17.80 -8.27
C THR A 34 4.76 -18.74 -9.39
N TYR A 35 5.95 -19.32 -9.27
CA TYR A 35 6.52 -20.20 -10.29
C TYR A 35 6.04 -21.66 -10.15
N LEU A 36 5.65 -22.08 -8.94
CA LEU A 36 5.34 -23.48 -8.60
C LEU A 36 3.83 -23.84 -8.64
N GLU A 37 2.92 -22.88 -8.76
CA GLU A 37 1.47 -23.14 -8.65
C GLU A 37 0.84 -23.81 -9.90
N LYS A 38 1.63 -24.18 -10.92
CA LYS A 38 1.17 -24.90 -12.11
C LYS A 38 1.35 -26.42 -12.08
N GLU A 39 1.78 -27.03 -10.97
CA GLU A 39 1.78 -28.50 -10.85
C GLU A 39 0.97 -29.04 -9.67
N LYS A 40 -0.23 -29.49 -10.03
CA LYS A 40 -0.93 -30.70 -9.55
C LYS A 40 -1.61 -30.68 -8.17
N ARG A 41 -2.91 -30.41 -8.28
CA ARG A 41 -4.06 -30.94 -7.52
C ARG A 41 -3.92 -32.42 -7.12
N LYS A 42 -4.26 -32.75 -5.86
CA LYS A 42 -5.30 -33.75 -5.47
C LYS A 42 -5.63 -33.70 -3.95
N PRO A 43 -6.92 -33.76 -3.56
CA PRO A 43 -7.38 -33.78 -2.17
C PRO A 43 -7.70 -35.20 -1.67
N VAL A 44 -7.44 -35.50 -0.39
CA VAL A 44 -7.97 -36.68 0.32
C VAL A 44 -8.30 -36.27 1.77
N ASP A 45 -9.57 -36.41 2.13
CA ASP A 45 -10.17 -36.25 3.48
C ASP A 45 -9.85 -37.45 4.40
N PRO A 46 -10.12 -37.37 5.73
CA PRO A 46 -9.34 -38.04 6.78
C PRO A 46 -9.86 -39.43 7.16
N VAL A 47 -8.97 -40.28 7.68
CA VAL A 47 -9.37 -41.46 8.46
C VAL A 47 -8.39 -41.66 9.63
N ASP A 48 -8.98 -41.85 10.81
CA ASP A 48 -8.33 -42.17 12.08
C ASP A 48 -7.48 -43.45 12.02
N GLY A 49 -6.38 -43.47 12.78
CA GLY A 49 -5.59 -44.69 13.01
C GLY A 49 -4.17 -44.41 13.48
N GLU A 50 -3.87 -44.80 14.71
CA GLU A 50 -2.61 -44.59 15.42
C GLU A 50 -1.42 -45.39 14.81
N GLY A 51 -0.26 -44.72 14.71
CA GLY A 51 1.07 -45.29 14.96
C GLY A 51 1.73 -46.20 13.91
N ALA A 52 2.51 -45.63 12.98
CA ALA A 52 3.80 -46.17 12.53
C ALA A 52 4.56 -45.13 11.68
N VAL A 53 5.83 -44.88 12.03
CA VAL A 53 6.75 -43.95 11.36
C VAL A 53 7.08 -44.45 9.94
N PRO A 54 7.07 -43.54 8.95
CA PRO A 54 8.20 -43.40 8.05
C PRO A 54 8.75 -41.96 8.08
N GLU A 55 10.09 -41.88 8.21
CA GLU A 55 11.00 -40.77 7.87
C GLU A 55 10.48 -39.95 6.66
N PRO A 56 10.64 -38.59 6.52
CA PRO A 56 11.95 -37.93 6.52
C PRO A 56 12.02 -36.42 6.92
N GLU A 57 13.25 -36.00 7.22
CA GLU A 57 13.80 -34.65 7.08
C GLU A 57 13.22 -33.49 7.91
N GLU A 58 14.11 -32.96 8.74
CA GLU A 58 14.02 -31.76 9.56
C GLU A 58 13.55 -30.53 8.77
N ARG A 59 12.26 -30.23 8.82
CA ARG A 59 11.75 -28.92 8.42
C ARG A 59 11.95 -27.92 9.57
N PRO A 60 12.51 -26.72 9.32
CA PRO A 60 12.78 -25.76 10.38
C PRO A 60 11.48 -25.25 11.02
N VAL A 61 11.49 -25.21 12.35
CA VAL A 61 10.41 -24.84 13.30
C VAL A 61 9.86 -23.41 13.10
N GLY A 62 10.33 -22.64 12.12
CA GLY A 62 9.95 -21.23 11.90
C GLY A 62 8.57 -21.01 11.25
N VAL A 63 7.97 -22.00 10.59
CA VAL A 63 6.77 -21.75 9.74
C VAL A 63 5.46 -21.70 10.54
N LYS A 64 5.41 -22.19 11.79
CA LYS A 64 4.19 -22.18 12.61
C LYS A 64 3.90 -20.84 13.32
N ALA A 65 4.90 -20.01 13.60
CA ALA A 65 4.69 -18.71 14.28
C ALA A 65 4.16 -17.61 13.33
N ALA A 66 4.57 -17.63 12.06
CA ALA A 66 4.22 -16.59 11.09
C ALA A 66 2.73 -16.55 10.73
N LYS A 67 2.02 -17.69 10.80
CA LYS A 67 0.57 -17.73 10.51
C LYS A 67 -0.29 -17.17 11.66
N ALA A 68 0.15 -17.23 12.91
CA ALA A 68 -0.60 -16.70 14.05
C ALA A 68 -0.54 -15.15 14.15
N ALA A 69 0.57 -14.54 13.74
CA ALA A 69 0.72 -13.08 13.74
C ALA A 69 -0.23 -12.34 12.77
N LYS A 70 -0.72 -13.03 11.73
CA LYS A 70 -1.61 -12.43 10.71
C LYS A 70 -3.02 -12.13 11.25
N LYS A 71 -3.46 -12.80 12.33
CA LYS A 71 -4.75 -12.49 12.99
C LYS A 71 -4.71 -11.21 13.85
N ARG A 72 -3.53 -10.76 14.29
CA ARG A 72 -3.40 -9.57 15.16
C ARG A 72 -3.30 -8.23 14.41
N LYS A 73 -3.10 -8.23 13.09
CA LYS A 73 -2.97 -7.00 12.26
C LYS A 73 -4.28 -6.51 11.64
N LYS A 74 -5.45 -6.97 12.10
CA LYS A 74 -6.73 -6.51 11.57
C LYS A 74 -7.12 -5.12 12.08
N THR A 75 -6.67 -4.74 13.28
CA THR A 75 -6.97 -3.47 13.94
C THR A 75 -6.22 -2.27 13.36
N GLY A 76 -4.94 -2.43 13.00
CA GLY A 76 -4.15 -1.31 12.47
C GLY A 76 -4.60 -0.80 11.10
N LYS A 77 -5.32 -1.59 10.30
CA LYS A 77 -5.84 -1.11 8.99
C LYS A 77 -6.98 -0.11 9.15
N GLU A 78 -7.80 -0.26 10.17
CA GLU A 78 -8.94 0.63 10.45
C GLU A 78 -8.45 1.98 10.96
N GLU A 79 -7.45 1.98 11.84
CA GLU A 79 -6.79 3.22 12.30
C GLU A 79 -6.12 3.99 11.14
N GLU A 80 -5.46 3.30 10.21
CA GLU A 80 -4.88 3.95 9.03
C GLU A 80 -5.95 4.50 8.08
N LEU A 81 -7.08 3.82 7.91
CA LEU A 81 -8.21 4.35 7.13
C LEU A 81 -8.83 5.58 7.79
N ALA A 82 -9.05 5.55 9.11
CA ALA A 82 -9.56 6.70 9.85
C ALA A 82 -8.62 7.92 9.75
N LYS A 83 -7.29 7.69 9.78
CA LYS A 83 -6.30 8.77 9.54
C LYS A 83 -6.42 9.36 8.14
N LEU A 84 -6.61 8.52 7.12
CA LEU A 84 -6.78 8.98 5.73
C LEU A 84 -8.08 9.76 5.56
N GLU A 85 -9.19 9.30 6.16
CA GLU A 85 -10.48 10.01 6.15
C GLU A 85 -10.35 11.39 6.80
N ASN A 86 -9.71 11.48 7.96
CA ASN A 86 -9.44 12.76 8.63
C ASN A 86 -8.60 13.70 7.76
N LEU A 87 -7.55 13.18 7.11
CA LEU A 87 -6.69 13.98 6.23
C LEU A 87 -7.47 14.52 5.02
N LEU A 88 -8.34 13.70 4.43
CA LEU A 88 -9.19 14.11 3.32
C LEU A 88 -10.18 15.21 3.72
N GLU A 89 -10.77 15.12 4.91
CA GLU A 89 -11.66 16.15 5.43
C GLU A 89 -10.89 17.47 5.66
N ILE A 90 -9.72 17.43 6.29
CA ILE A 90 -8.86 18.61 6.47
C ILE A 90 -8.48 19.22 5.11
N LYS A 91 -8.13 18.40 4.12
CA LYS A 91 -7.79 18.87 2.77
C LYS A 91 -8.97 19.55 2.07
N LYS A 92 -10.19 19.04 2.27
CA LYS A 92 -11.41 19.66 1.74
C LYS A 92 -11.66 21.03 2.38
N GLN A 93 -11.47 21.14 3.69
CA GLN A 93 -11.59 22.41 4.42
C GLN A 93 -10.57 23.44 3.95
N ILE A 94 -9.29 23.06 3.83
CA ILE A 94 -8.23 23.95 3.30
C ILE A 94 -8.56 24.40 1.87
N SER A 95 -9.04 23.50 1.02
CA SER A 95 -9.42 23.84 -0.35
C SER A 95 -10.56 24.85 -0.40
N LYS A 96 -11.56 24.73 0.47
CA LYS A 96 -12.66 25.70 0.59
C LYS A 96 -12.15 27.06 1.07
N GLN A 97 -11.30 27.07 2.09
CA GLN A 97 -10.69 28.29 2.63
C GLN A 97 -9.84 29.01 1.58
N SER A 98 -8.99 28.28 0.86
CA SER A 98 -8.17 28.84 -0.22
C SER A 98 -9.02 29.43 -1.36
N LEU A 99 -10.13 28.77 -1.72
CA LEU A 99 -11.08 29.31 -2.69
C LEU A 99 -11.73 30.60 -2.18
N LEU A 100 -12.15 30.63 -0.91
CA LEU A 100 -12.73 31.81 -0.29
C LEU A 100 -11.72 32.98 -0.26
N GLU A 101 -10.48 32.73 0.17
CA GLU A 101 -9.40 33.71 0.14
C GLU A 101 -9.18 34.26 -1.27
N SER A 102 -9.16 33.40 -2.28
CA SER A 102 -9.01 33.84 -3.67
C SER A 102 -10.15 34.77 -4.12
N LEU A 103 -11.39 34.52 -3.66
CA LEU A 103 -12.54 35.37 -3.94
C LEU A 103 -12.51 36.68 -3.14
N LEU A 104 -11.88 36.68 -1.96
CA LEU A 104 -11.70 37.88 -1.14
C LEU A 104 -10.61 38.80 -1.68
N VAL A 105 -9.56 38.24 -2.29
CA VAL A 105 -8.44 39.00 -2.87
C VAL A 105 -8.82 39.69 -4.18
N LYS A 106 -9.82 39.19 -4.91
CA LYS A 106 -10.34 39.86 -6.11
C LYS A 106 -10.84 41.26 -5.74
N SER A 107 -10.12 42.29 -6.20
CA SER A 107 -10.44 43.71 -6.00
C SER A 107 -11.50 44.24 -6.98
N GLU A 108 -11.83 43.46 -8.01
CA GLU A 108 -12.88 43.75 -8.97
C GLU A 108 -14.26 43.39 -8.40
N PRO A 109 -15.34 44.08 -8.81
CA PRO A 109 -16.69 43.72 -8.40
C PRO A 109 -16.99 42.28 -8.80
N LEU A 110 -17.21 41.42 -7.80
CA LEU A 110 -17.54 40.02 -7.99
C LEU A 110 -18.81 39.89 -8.82
N SER A 111 -18.82 38.95 -9.77
CA SER A 111 -20.02 38.60 -10.50
C SER A 111 -21.11 38.09 -9.53
N GLU A 112 -22.39 38.23 -9.88
CA GLU A 112 -23.52 37.72 -9.09
C GLU A 112 -23.36 36.23 -8.71
N MET A 113 -22.78 35.44 -9.61
CA MET A 113 -22.50 34.03 -9.34
C MET A 113 -21.39 33.84 -8.30
N GLU A 114 -20.32 34.65 -8.38
CA GLU A 114 -19.19 34.57 -7.45
C GLU A 114 -19.56 35.09 -6.06
N SER A 115 -20.40 36.13 -5.98
CA SER A 115 -20.92 36.64 -4.72
C SER A 115 -21.84 35.62 -4.05
N ALA A 116 -22.71 34.95 -4.82
CA ALA A 116 -23.52 33.84 -4.31
C ALA A 116 -22.66 32.67 -3.81
N LEU A 117 -21.59 32.31 -4.52
CA LEU A 117 -20.65 31.27 -4.08
C LEU A 117 -19.91 31.67 -2.80
N LYS A 118 -19.45 32.92 -2.69
CA LYS A 118 -18.82 33.46 -1.49
C LYS A 118 -19.75 33.38 -0.28
N MET A 119 -21.01 33.79 -0.43
CA MET A 119 -22.00 33.70 0.65
C MET A 119 -22.27 32.25 1.08
N LYS A 120 -22.35 31.31 0.12
CA LYS A 120 -22.48 29.88 0.43
C LYS A 120 -21.29 29.34 1.20
N LEU A 121 -20.06 29.66 0.79
CA LEU A 121 -18.83 29.24 1.46
C LEU A 121 -18.70 29.82 2.88
N LEU A 122 -19.23 31.01 3.13
CA LEU A 122 -19.26 31.64 4.46
C LEU A 122 -20.36 31.06 5.37
N SER A 123 -21.42 30.52 4.80
CA SER A 123 -22.55 29.94 5.54
C SER A 123 -22.39 28.45 5.88
N GLU A 124 -21.44 27.77 5.24
CA GLU A 124 -21.17 26.35 5.47
C GLU A 124 -20.23 26.19 6.69
N PRO A 125 -20.57 25.37 7.70
CA PRO A 125 -19.75 25.16 8.89
C PRO A 125 -18.47 24.34 8.61
#